data_AF-A0A9E5ZGX1-F1
#
_entry.id   AF-A0A9E5ZGX1-F1
#
_cell.length_a   1.000
_cell.length_b   1.000
_cell.length_c   1.000
_cell.angle_alpha   90.00
_cell.angle_beta   90.00
_cell.angle_gamma   90.00
#
_symmetry.space_group_name_H-M   'P 1'
#
loop_
_entity.id
_entity.type
_entity.pdbx_description
1 polymer ?
#
loop_
_entity_poly.entity_id
_entity_poly.type
_entity_poly.pdbx_seq_one_letter_code
_entity_poly.pdbx_strand_id
1 'polypeptide(L)'
;MAFYNIQNITVISNKKWYQLPTTVNEQLQIINLPNASAGNDIAAIKYQKVDDKIQTGEDTLLQRVTYETLLHSIKRDVSRYLKNSLVKLDNSTSGFYNYGAQQNAFYKPKAPYYLSKRFITIDNQVITGLQIESDNEDTPNKRMLGITNEENSLLKNLISQNSLVNAKVYFNDNSYNNEEYYTSPEGIEYKQYNLFIVAEDIEGTLKLFKPENPFKVFHIKGLVYASNDYAKATPERFNSSIGNDYILPLTETDLTNL
;
A
#
# COMPACT_ATOMS: atom_id res chain seq x y z
N MET A 1 8.10 -2.14 -13.00
CA MET A 1 7.25 -1.12 -12.33
C MET A 1 5.81 -1.61 -12.43
N ALA A 2 5.08 -1.73 -11.31
CA ALA A 2 3.68 -2.14 -11.30
C ALA A 2 2.79 -0.89 -11.48
N PHE A 3 1.73 -0.98 -12.28
CA PHE A 3 0.85 0.15 -12.59
C PHE A 3 -0.55 -0.12 -12.03
N TYR A 4 -1.08 0.78 -11.20
CA TYR A 4 -2.43 0.66 -10.65
C TYR A 4 -3.45 1.33 -11.59
N ASN A 5 -4.50 0.59 -11.97
CA ASN A 5 -5.65 1.12 -12.73
C ASN A 5 -6.78 1.50 -11.76
N ILE A 6 -7.36 2.69 -11.93
CA ILE A 6 -8.36 3.27 -11.01
C ILE A 6 -9.80 3.19 -11.58
N GLN A 7 -10.01 2.73 -12.82
CA GLN A 7 -11.34 2.74 -13.44
C GLN A 7 -12.12 1.39 -13.38
N ASN A 8 -13.45 1.54 -13.27
CA ASN A 8 -14.53 0.55 -13.27
C ASN A 8 -14.52 -0.53 -12.18
N ILE A 9 -15.49 -0.41 -11.27
CA ILE A 9 -15.65 -1.22 -10.06
C ILE A 9 -17.00 -1.96 -10.15
N THR A 10 -16.97 -3.28 -10.04
CA THR A 10 -18.16 -4.10 -9.78
C THR A 10 -18.29 -4.29 -8.26
N VAL A 11 -19.39 -3.80 -7.68
CA VAL A 11 -19.70 -3.95 -6.26
C VAL A 11 -20.26 -5.36 -6.02
N ILE A 12 -19.55 -6.20 -5.28
CA ILE A 12 -20.10 -7.45 -4.75
C ILE A 12 -20.27 -7.26 -3.24
N SER A 13 -21.52 -7.14 -2.77
CA SER A 13 -21.85 -6.95 -1.36
C SER A 13 -22.69 -8.10 -0.84
N ASN A 14 -22.22 -8.72 0.24
CA ASN A 14 -23.06 -9.32 1.27
C ASN A 14 -22.25 -9.32 2.57
N LYS A 15 -22.37 -8.27 3.43
CA LYS A 15 -22.04 -8.31 4.87
C LYS A 15 -22.32 -6.99 5.63
N LYS A 16 -22.16 -7.07 6.96
CA LYS A 16 -22.75 -6.26 8.07
C LYS A 16 -22.47 -4.74 8.03
N TRP A 17 -23.32 -3.94 8.70
CA TRP A 17 -23.35 -2.46 8.70
C TRP A 17 -22.06 -1.74 9.14
N TYR A 18 -21.20 -2.41 9.90
CA TYR A 18 -19.90 -1.89 10.37
C TYR A 18 -18.71 -2.32 9.50
N GLN A 19 -18.96 -3.07 8.43
CA GLN A 19 -17.97 -3.44 7.42
C GLN A 19 -18.20 -2.59 6.18
N LEU A 20 -17.19 -1.84 5.74
CA LEU A 20 -17.28 -1.15 4.45
C LEU A 20 -17.24 -2.18 3.32
N PRO A 21 -17.94 -1.92 2.21
CA PRO A 21 -17.89 -2.80 1.05
C PRO A 21 -16.44 -2.93 0.56
N THR A 22 -15.90 -4.14 0.64
CA THR A 22 -14.61 -4.45 0.02
C THR A 22 -14.84 -4.52 -1.48
N THR A 23 -14.23 -3.59 -2.20
CA THR A 23 -14.33 -3.56 -3.65
C THR A 23 -13.14 -4.28 -4.26
N VAL A 24 -13.32 -5.54 -4.66
CA VAL A 24 -12.28 -6.28 -5.39
C VAL A 24 -12.42 -5.96 -6.89
N ASN A 25 -11.50 -5.15 -7.44
CA ASN A 25 -11.35 -4.97 -8.89
C ASN A 25 -10.22 -5.88 -9.40
N GLU A 26 -10.57 -6.95 -10.11
CA GLU A 26 -9.60 -7.91 -10.63
C GLU A 26 -9.16 -7.55 -12.05
N GLN A 27 -8.02 -6.87 -12.17
CA GLN A 27 -7.32 -6.76 -13.45
C GLN A 27 -6.00 -7.52 -13.39
N LEU A 28 -5.86 -8.51 -14.28
CA LEU A 28 -4.62 -9.26 -14.45
C LEU A 28 -3.61 -8.44 -15.25
N GLN A 29 -2.41 -8.27 -14.71
CA GLN A 29 -1.29 -7.71 -15.43
C GLN A 29 -0.18 -8.75 -15.54
N ILE A 30 0.35 -8.92 -16.75
CA ILE A 30 1.54 -9.73 -16.98
C ILE A 30 2.76 -8.86 -16.70
N ILE A 31 3.65 -9.34 -15.85
CA ILE A 31 4.93 -8.70 -15.53
C ILE A 31 6.08 -9.66 -15.85
N ASN A 32 7.19 -9.08 -16.28
CA ASN A 32 8.43 -9.79 -16.44
C ASN A 32 9.29 -9.59 -15.18
N LEU A 33 9.74 -10.69 -14.59
CA LEU A 33 10.57 -10.73 -13.39
C LEU A 33 11.96 -11.28 -13.78
N PRO A 34 13.03 -10.47 -13.74
CA PRO A 34 14.37 -10.99 -13.98
C PRO A 34 14.72 -12.02 -12.90
N ASN A 35 15.22 -13.18 -13.32
CA ASN A 35 15.61 -14.27 -12.42
C ASN A 35 17.13 -14.33 -12.21
N ALA A 36 17.56 -15.03 -11.16
CA ALA A 36 18.97 -15.14 -10.77
C ALA A 36 19.88 -15.83 -11.80
N SER A 37 19.29 -16.43 -12.85
CA SER A 37 20.01 -17.09 -13.95
C SER A 37 20.09 -16.24 -15.22
N ALA A 38 19.86 -14.92 -15.10
CA ALA A 38 19.78 -13.99 -16.23
C ALA A 38 18.66 -14.30 -17.25
N GLY A 39 17.70 -15.14 -16.86
CA GLY A 39 16.46 -15.40 -17.58
C GLY A 39 15.31 -14.52 -17.07
N ASN A 40 14.13 -14.75 -17.65
CA ASN A 40 12.92 -13.98 -17.38
C ASN A 40 11.80 -14.91 -16.89
N ASP A 41 11.33 -14.71 -15.66
CA ASP A 41 10.12 -15.34 -15.16
C ASP A 41 8.92 -14.46 -15.54
N ILE A 42 7.86 -15.07 -16.05
CA ILE A 42 6.63 -14.35 -16.41
C ILE A 42 5.63 -14.55 -15.27
N ALA A 43 5.20 -13.47 -14.64
CA ALA A 43 4.20 -13.52 -13.58
C ALA A 43 2.92 -12.80 -14.00
N ALA A 44 1.78 -13.34 -13.60
CA ALA A 44 0.51 -12.63 -13.62
C ALA A 44 0.24 -12.10 -12.21
N ILE A 45 0.03 -10.79 -12.09
CA ILE A 45 -0.36 -10.12 -10.85
C ILE A 45 -1.81 -9.66 -10.95
N LYS A 46 -2.53 -9.76 -9.84
CA LYS A 46 -3.83 -9.13 -9.61
C LYS A 46 -3.63 -7.90 -8.74
N TYR A 47 -4.57 -6.97 -8.85
CA TYR A 47 -4.68 -5.85 -7.93
C TYR A 47 -5.94 -6.02 -7.07
N GLN A 48 -5.89 -5.57 -5.83
CA GLN A 48 -7.04 -5.50 -4.94
C GLN A 48 -7.09 -4.11 -4.33
N LYS A 49 -8.29 -3.51 -4.29
CA LYS A 49 -8.58 -2.27 -3.57
C LYS A 49 -9.35 -2.61 -2.31
N VAL A 50 -8.96 -2.02 -1.19
CA VAL A 50 -9.65 -2.18 0.09
C VAL A 50 -9.97 -0.80 0.62
N ASP A 51 -11.25 -0.56 0.90
CA ASP A 51 -11.71 0.64 1.57
C ASP A 51 -11.98 0.30 3.04
N ASP A 52 -11.43 1.08 3.96
CA ASP A 52 -11.66 0.92 5.39
C ASP A 52 -11.90 2.26 6.11
N LYS A 53 -12.31 2.16 7.37
CA LYS A 53 -12.53 3.30 8.27
C LYS A 53 -11.85 3.01 9.58
N ILE A 54 -11.15 3.99 10.12
CA ILE A 54 -10.53 3.90 11.44
C ILE A 54 -10.90 5.12 12.27
N GLN A 55 -11.12 4.89 13.56
CA GLN A 55 -11.39 5.96 14.51
C GLN A 55 -10.06 6.56 14.96
N THR A 56 -9.93 7.89 14.83
CA THR A 56 -8.71 8.64 15.12
C THR A 56 -8.83 9.56 16.34
N GLY A 57 -10.02 9.61 16.95
CA GLY A 57 -10.37 10.38 18.14
C GLY A 57 -11.80 10.02 18.60
N GLU A 58 -12.34 10.70 19.61
CA GLU A 58 -13.64 10.32 20.20
C GLU A 58 -14.77 10.24 19.16
N ASP A 59 -14.86 11.22 18.25
CA ASP A 59 -15.89 11.27 17.20
C ASP A 59 -15.33 11.40 15.77
N THR A 60 -14.01 11.21 15.58
CA THR A 60 -13.38 11.36 14.26
C THR A 60 -13.12 10.02 13.59
N LEU A 61 -13.61 9.87 12.36
CA LEU A 61 -13.38 8.70 11.51
C LEU A 61 -12.55 9.07 10.28
N LEU A 62 -11.39 8.46 10.13
CA LEU A 62 -10.58 8.54 8.94
C LEU A 62 -10.95 7.40 7.97
N GLN A 63 -11.35 7.76 6.75
CA GLN A 63 -11.56 6.81 5.66
C GLN A 63 -10.25 6.60 4.92
N ARG A 64 -9.89 5.35 4.63
CA ARG A 64 -8.64 5.02 3.96
C ARG A 64 -8.84 4.06 2.81
N VAL A 65 -7.86 4.04 1.92
CA VAL A 65 -7.82 3.19 0.74
C VAL A 65 -6.47 2.50 0.69
N THR A 66 -6.51 1.17 0.58
CA THR A 66 -5.33 0.33 0.39
C THR A 66 -5.42 -0.33 -0.97
N TYR A 67 -4.42 -0.11 -1.82
CA TYR A 67 -4.21 -0.90 -3.02
C TYR A 67 -3.13 -1.94 -2.74
N GLU A 68 -3.36 -3.19 -3.11
CA GLU A 68 -2.36 -4.25 -2.97
C GLU A 68 -2.21 -5.08 -4.24
N THR A 69 -1.00 -5.58 -4.47
CA THR A 69 -0.72 -6.55 -5.52
C THR A 69 -0.77 -7.97 -4.97
N LEU A 70 -1.46 -8.86 -5.66
CA LEU A 70 -1.52 -10.29 -5.35
C LEU A 70 -0.87 -11.07 -6.49
N LEU A 71 0.09 -11.93 -6.19
CA LEU A 71 0.72 -12.78 -7.20
C LEU A 71 -0.26 -13.91 -7.56
N HIS A 72 -0.76 -13.93 -8.80
CA HIS A 72 -1.75 -14.92 -9.22
C HIS A 72 -1.10 -16.21 -9.74
N SER A 73 -0.14 -16.08 -10.65
CA SER A 73 0.60 -17.20 -11.22
C SER A 73 2.01 -16.76 -11.63
N ILE A 74 2.95 -17.69 -11.65
CA ILE A 74 4.30 -17.47 -12.19
C ILE A 74 4.67 -18.64 -13.08
N LYS A 75 5.00 -18.35 -14.34
CA LYS A 75 5.65 -19.29 -15.25
C LYS A 75 7.14 -19.03 -15.17
N ARG A 76 7.84 -19.95 -14.52
CA ARG A 76 9.30 -19.88 -14.37
C ARG A 76 9.97 -20.62 -15.51
N ASP A 77 11.02 -20.02 -16.04
CA ASP A 77 11.92 -20.68 -16.98
C ASP A 77 13.15 -21.14 -16.22
N VAL A 78 13.00 -22.20 -15.42
CA VAL A 78 14.12 -22.82 -14.69
C VAL A 78 14.19 -24.30 -15.00
N SER A 79 15.31 -24.70 -15.62
CA SER A 79 15.79 -26.06 -15.54
C SER A 79 16.11 -26.37 -14.07
N ARG A 80 15.93 -27.64 -13.71
CA ARG A 80 15.85 -28.15 -12.34
C ARG A 80 17.02 -27.67 -11.45
N TYR A 81 16.72 -27.39 -10.18
CA TYR A 81 17.64 -27.19 -9.04
C TYR A 81 18.32 -25.82 -8.89
N LEU A 82 17.59 -24.83 -8.33
CA LEU A 82 18.22 -23.72 -7.60
C LEU A 82 17.58 -23.59 -6.21
N LYS A 83 18.39 -23.80 -5.17
CA LYS A 83 18.02 -23.91 -3.75
C LYS A 83 17.53 -22.59 -3.13
N ASN A 84 17.72 -21.45 -3.81
CA ASN A 84 17.46 -20.10 -3.28
C ASN A 84 16.39 -19.28 -4.06
N SER A 85 15.67 -19.86 -5.02
CA SER A 85 14.60 -19.15 -5.77
C SER A 85 13.23 -19.65 -5.36
N LEU A 86 12.75 -19.24 -4.19
CA LEU A 86 11.37 -19.46 -3.77
C LEU A 86 10.68 -18.12 -3.57
N VAL A 87 10.36 -17.44 -4.68
CA VAL A 87 9.21 -16.51 -4.67
C VAL A 87 7.98 -17.38 -4.38
N LYS A 88 7.61 -17.53 -3.11
CA LYS A 88 6.41 -18.27 -2.72
C LYS A 88 5.22 -17.64 -3.44
N LEU A 89 4.37 -18.48 -4.05
CA LEU A 89 3.14 -18.01 -4.67
C LEU A 89 2.18 -17.63 -3.54
N ASP A 90 2.02 -16.34 -3.26
CA ASP A 90 1.00 -15.85 -2.35
C ASP A 90 -0.08 -15.08 -3.13
N ASN A 91 -1.20 -15.77 -3.35
CA ASN A 91 -2.40 -15.24 -3.98
C ASN A 91 -3.50 -14.92 -2.95
N SER A 92 -3.16 -14.94 -1.66
CA SER A 92 -4.15 -14.90 -0.62
C SER A 92 -4.74 -13.49 -0.48
N THR A 93 -6.05 -13.36 -0.52
CA THR A 93 -6.71 -12.07 -0.35
C THR A 93 -6.54 -11.58 1.09
N SER A 94 -6.20 -10.31 1.25
CA SER A 94 -6.07 -9.69 2.57
C SER A 94 -7.42 -9.64 3.28
N GLY A 95 -7.38 -9.68 4.60
CA GLY A 95 -8.56 -9.77 5.46
C GLY A 95 -8.82 -8.49 6.22
N PHE A 96 -9.88 -8.51 7.05
CA PHE A 96 -10.17 -7.48 8.03
C PHE A 96 -9.99 -8.04 9.43
N TYR A 97 -9.47 -7.23 10.35
CA TYR A 97 -9.71 -7.50 11.77
C TYR A 97 -11.11 -7.05 12.14
N ASN A 98 -11.88 -7.93 12.77
CA ASN A 98 -13.09 -7.52 13.47
C ASN A 98 -12.68 -7.26 14.92
N TYR A 99 -12.64 -6.00 15.30
CA TYR A 99 -12.77 -5.66 16.70
C TYR A 99 -14.24 -5.94 17.12
N GLY A 100 -14.54 -6.06 18.41
CA GLY A 100 -15.86 -6.42 18.91
C GLY A 100 -17.04 -5.61 18.31
N ALA A 101 -18.28 -5.95 18.65
CA ALA A 101 -19.51 -5.45 18.01
C ALA A 101 -19.71 -3.91 17.93
N GLN A 102 -18.78 -3.11 18.46
CA GLN A 102 -18.78 -1.65 18.49
C GLN A 102 -17.52 -0.99 17.90
N GLN A 103 -16.60 -1.73 17.26
CA GLN A 103 -15.32 -1.17 16.82
C GLN A 103 -14.96 -1.55 15.36
N ASN A 104 -14.25 -0.66 14.68
CA ASN A 104 -14.12 -0.63 13.22
C ASN A 104 -13.29 -1.79 12.65
N ALA A 105 -13.68 -2.26 11.46
CA ALA A 105 -12.90 -3.19 10.66
C ALA A 105 -11.82 -2.44 9.87
N PHE A 106 -10.54 -2.68 10.17
CA PHE A 106 -9.40 -2.12 9.44
C PHE A 106 -8.68 -3.17 8.59
N TYR A 107 -8.05 -2.71 7.53
CA TYR A 107 -7.23 -3.53 6.64
C TYR A 107 -6.08 -4.18 7.42
N LYS A 108 -5.92 -5.49 7.24
CA LYS A 108 -4.74 -6.24 7.67
C LYS A 108 -4.20 -7.09 6.51
N PRO A 109 -2.89 -7.07 6.24
CA PRO A 109 -2.27 -8.08 5.39
C PRO A 109 -2.55 -9.47 5.93
N LYS A 110 -2.87 -10.43 5.04
CA LYS A 110 -3.07 -11.81 5.47
C LYS A 110 -1.79 -12.37 6.10
N ALA A 111 -1.95 -13.13 7.18
CA ALA A 111 -0.85 -13.86 7.83
C ALA A 111 -0.06 -14.69 6.79
N PRO A 112 1.28 -14.77 6.88
CA PRO A 112 2.12 -14.40 8.04
C PRO A 112 2.52 -12.91 8.10
N TYR A 113 2.00 -12.06 7.21
CA TYR A 113 2.44 -10.68 7.09
C TYR A 113 1.72 -9.73 8.07
N TYR A 114 2.45 -8.69 8.48
CA TYR A 114 1.90 -7.57 9.25
C TYR A 114 2.55 -6.24 8.87
N LEU A 115 1.89 -5.14 9.23
CA LEU A 115 2.42 -3.79 9.04
C LEU A 115 3.09 -3.32 10.33
N SER A 116 4.27 -2.75 10.18
CA SER A 116 5.10 -2.22 11.26
C SER A 116 5.33 -0.74 11.00
N LYS A 117 5.11 0.10 12.02
CA LYS A 117 5.38 1.54 11.90
C LYS A 117 6.88 1.81 11.99
N ARG A 118 7.31 2.82 11.26
CA ARG A 118 8.64 3.40 11.36
C ARG A 118 8.50 4.91 11.39
N PHE A 119 9.30 5.54 12.24
CA PHE A 119 9.29 6.98 12.44
C PHE A 119 10.59 7.53 11.88
N ILE A 120 10.51 8.51 10.99
CA ILE A 120 11.66 9.18 10.39
C ILE A 120 11.48 10.68 10.51
N THR A 121 12.58 11.41 10.73
CA THR A 121 12.55 12.88 10.73
C THR A 121 12.96 13.44 9.37
N ILE A 122 12.10 14.28 8.80
CA ILE A 122 12.34 15.01 7.54
C ILE A 122 12.00 16.48 7.78
N ASP A 123 12.94 17.40 7.52
CA ASP A 123 12.73 18.85 7.68
C ASP A 123 12.09 19.23 9.04
N ASN A 124 12.62 18.66 10.13
CA ASN A 124 12.13 18.85 11.51
C ASN A 124 10.69 18.34 11.77
N GLN A 125 10.13 17.53 10.88
CA GLN A 125 8.83 16.87 11.07
C GLN A 125 9.00 15.37 11.20
N VAL A 126 8.31 14.77 12.18
CA VAL A 126 8.21 13.31 12.32
C VAL A 126 7.20 12.78 11.31
N ILE A 127 7.68 11.93 10.42
CA ILE A 127 6.88 11.20 9.45
C ILE A 127 6.75 9.75 9.91
N THR A 128 5.52 9.27 10.00
CA THR A 128 5.22 7.86 10.17
C THR A 128 5.15 7.21 8.80
N GLY A 129 5.99 6.22 8.57
CA GLY A 129 5.87 5.31 7.43
C GLY A 129 5.55 3.89 7.87
N LEU A 130 5.31 3.02 6.89
CA LEU A 130 4.98 1.63 7.11
C LEU A 130 5.97 0.72 6.41
N GLN A 131 6.28 -0.38 7.07
CA GLN A 131 7.03 -1.51 6.53
C GLN A 131 6.15 -2.77 6.64
N ILE A 132 6.21 -3.64 5.63
CA ILE A 132 5.62 -4.98 5.72
C ILE A 132 6.67 -5.96 6.23
N GLU A 133 6.31 -6.71 7.26
CA GLU A 133 7.16 -7.72 7.92
C GLU A 133 6.43 -9.07 7.96
N SER A 134 7.15 -10.14 8.29
CA SER A 134 6.61 -11.49 8.38
C SER A 134 7.03 -12.18 9.67
N ASP A 135 6.10 -12.88 10.32
CA ASP A 135 6.35 -13.62 11.57
C ASP A 135 7.31 -14.81 11.40
N ASN A 136 7.51 -15.27 10.17
CA ASN A 136 8.29 -16.45 9.85
C ASN A 136 9.55 -16.13 9.02
N GLU A 137 10.01 -14.87 9.05
CA GLU A 137 11.15 -14.37 8.26
C GLU A 137 11.00 -14.52 6.73
N ASP A 138 9.81 -14.89 6.23
CA ASP A 138 9.55 -14.92 4.78
C ASP A 138 9.60 -13.50 4.21
N THR A 139 10.32 -13.33 3.09
CA THR A 139 10.30 -12.08 2.34
C THR A 139 8.90 -11.81 1.80
N PRO A 140 8.25 -10.69 2.17
CA PRO A 140 6.98 -10.31 1.59
C PRO A 140 7.13 -10.12 0.08
N ASN A 141 6.14 -10.56 -0.69
CA ASN A 141 6.08 -10.40 -2.14
C ASN A 141 4.94 -9.47 -2.59
N LYS A 142 4.16 -8.96 -1.63
CA LYS A 142 3.03 -8.05 -1.85
C LYS A 142 3.49 -6.61 -1.81
N ARG A 143 3.19 -5.86 -2.86
CA ARG A 143 3.30 -4.40 -2.88
C ARG A 143 2.00 -3.78 -2.42
N MET A 144 2.10 -2.70 -1.66
CA MET A 144 0.95 -1.99 -1.13
C MET A 144 1.09 -0.48 -1.30
N LEU A 145 -0.02 0.18 -1.58
CA LEU A 145 -0.17 1.63 -1.51
C LEU A 145 -1.30 1.95 -0.54
N GLY A 146 -0.99 2.57 0.59
CA GLY A 146 -1.95 3.06 1.58
C GLY A 146 -2.07 4.58 1.52
N ILE A 147 -3.26 5.11 1.22
CA ILE A 147 -3.55 6.54 1.18
C ILE A 147 -4.90 6.83 1.83
N THR A 148 -5.15 8.06 2.27
CA THR A 148 -6.47 8.45 2.78
C THR A 148 -7.48 8.50 1.62
N ASN A 149 -8.77 8.45 1.95
CA ASN A 149 -9.80 8.60 0.92
C ASN A 149 -9.80 10.01 0.30
N GLU A 150 -9.38 11.03 1.04
CA GLU A 150 -9.20 12.39 0.52
C GLU A 150 -8.10 12.43 -0.54
N GLU A 151 -6.91 11.89 -0.23
CA GLU A 151 -5.79 11.77 -1.17
C GLU A 151 -6.17 10.97 -2.43
N ASN A 152 -6.88 9.85 -2.24
CA ASN A 152 -7.41 9.06 -3.34
C ASN A 152 -8.43 9.83 -4.20
N SER A 153 -9.23 10.70 -3.57
CA SER A 153 -10.21 11.53 -4.27
C SER A 153 -9.54 12.61 -5.10
N LEU A 154 -8.42 13.20 -4.64
CA LEU A 154 -7.62 14.11 -5.45
C LEU A 154 -7.16 13.46 -6.76
N LEU A 155 -6.66 12.22 -6.70
CA LEU A 155 -6.25 11.47 -7.89
C LEU A 155 -7.43 11.16 -8.82
N LYS A 156 -8.58 10.76 -8.27
CA LYS A 156 -9.80 10.51 -9.07
C LYS A 156 -10.35 11.77 -9.73
N ASN A 157 -10.28 12.90 -9.03
CA ASN A 157 -10.73 14.18 -9.56
C ASN A 157 -9.91 14.61 -10.76
N LEU A 158 -8.58 14.38 -10.77
CA LEU A 158 -7.75 14.64 -11.95
C LEU A 158 -8.24 13.86 -13.17
N ILE A 159 -8.62 12.59 -12.96
CA ILE A 159 -9.12 11.71 -14.03
C ILE A 159 -10.46 12.22 -14.57
N SER A 160 -11.41 12.54 -13.69
CA SER A 160 -12.76 12.95 -14.11
C SER A 160 -12.77 14.36 -14.72
N GLN A 161 -12.06 15.32 -14.12
CA GLN A 161 -12.03 16.72 -14.57
C GLN A 161 -11.40 16.88 -15.96
N ASN A 162 -10.38 16.08 -16.27
CA ASN A 162 -9.68 16.14 -17.56
C ASN A 162 -10.19 15.08 -18.55
N SER A 163 -11.25 14.34 -18.21
CA SER A 163 -11.82 13.25 -19.04
C SER A 163 -10.75 12.25 -19.50
N LEU A 164 -9.86 11.87 -18.59
CA LEU A 164 -8.69 11.06 -18.90
C LEU A 164 -9.07 9.60 -19.16
N VAL A 165 -8.44 9.02 -20.18
CA VAL A 165 -8.55 7.59 -20.50
C VAL A 165 -7.21 6.89 -20.22
N ASN A 166 -7.27 5.58 -19.95
CA ASN A 166 -6.09 4.77 -19.65
C ASN A 166 -5.22 5.29 -18.47
N ALA A 167 -5.86 5.95 -17.51
CA ALA A 167 -5.18 6.59 -16.39
C ALA A 167 -4.50 5.60 -15.43
N LYS A 168 -3.25 5.89 -15.08
CA LYS A 168 -2.43 5.12 -14.15
C LYS A 168 -1.79 6.04 -13.12
N VAL A 169 -1.63 5.53 -11.89
CA VAL A 169 -0.83 6.23 -10.87
C VAL A 169 0.64 6.18 -11.26
N TYR A 170 1.29 7.35 -11.21
CA TYR A 170 2.71 7.52 -11.44
C TYR A 170 3.39 8.00 -10.15
N PHE A 171 4.43 7.28 -9.74
CA PHE A 171 5.24 7.61 -8.57
C PHE A 171 6.39 8.51 -9.02
N ASN A 172 6.24 9.82 -8.85
CA ASN A 172 7.28 10.77 -9.20
C ASN A 172 8.30 10.87 -8.06
N ASP A 173 9.48 10.29 -8.28
CA ASP A 173 10.61 10.43 -7.37
C ASP A 173 11.18 11.84 -7.50
N ASN A 174 11.13 12.61 -6.41
CA ASN A 174 11.68 13.97 -6.37
C ASN A 174 13.16 13.97 -5.96
N SER A 175 13.87 12.84 -6.07
CA SER A 175 15.24 12.75 -5.58
C SER A 175 16.17 13.75 -6.28
N TYR A 176 16.77 14.68 -5.53
CA TYR A 176 17.57 15.78 -6.09
C TYR A 176 18.89 15.33 -6.74
N ASN A 177 19.33 14.08 -6.52
CA ASN A 177 20.68 13.61 -6.92
C ASN A 177 20.72 12.19 -7.52
N ASN A 178 19.59 11.63 -7.98
CA ASN A 178 19.50 10.21 -8.36
C ASN A 178 19.94 9.24 -7.24
N GLU A 179 19.88 9.67 -5.98
CA GLU A 179 20.19 8.81 -4.84
C GLU A 179 19.20 7.65 -4.77
N GLU A 180 19.72 6.44 -4.54
CA GLU A 180 18.89 5.25 -4.43
C GLU A 180 18.05 5.28 -3.15
N TYR A 181 18.51 5.91 -2.07
CA TYR A 181 17.72 6.13 -0.84
C TYR A 181 18.23 7.37 -0.12
N TYR A 182 17.33 8.04 0.60
CA TYR A 182 17.67 9.01 1.63
C TYR A 182 17.89 8.29 2.96
N THR A 183 18.76 8.83 3.82
CA THR A 183 18.93 8.33 5.20
C THR A 183 18.47 9.39 6.18
N SER A 184 17.52 9.05 7.05
CA SER A 184 17.03 9.96 8.10
C SER A 184 18.03 10.09 9.25
N PRO A 185 17.90 11.08 10.16
CA PRO A 185 18.74 11.19 11.35
C PRO A 185 18.74 9.94 12.24
N GLU A 186 17.66 9.17 12.22
CA GLU A 186 17.52 7.89 12.93
C GLU A 186 18.27 6.72 12.24
N GLY A 187 18.94 6.98 11.11
CA GLY A 187 19.64 5.96 10.33
C GLY A 187 18.71 5.08 9.48
N ILE A 188 17.49 5.53 9.19
CA ILE A 188 16.50 4.78 8.43
C ILE A 188 16.55 5.19 6.95
N GLU A 189 16.71 4.21 6.07
CA GLU A 189 16.67 4.40 4.62
C GLU A 189 15.22 4.55 4.12
N TYR A 190 14.95 5.60 3.34
CA TYR A 190 13.63 5.87 2.80
C TYR A 190 13.64 6.52 1.42
N LYS A 191 12.48 6.45 0.74
CA LYS A 191 12.14 7.27 -0.43
C LYS A 191 10.83 8.02 -0.20
N GLN A 192 10.69 9.16 -0.86
CA GLN A 192 9.45 9.94 -0.90
C GLN A 192 9.03 10.15 -2.36
N TYR A 193 7.74 10.04 -2.63
CA TYR A 193 7.17 10.19 -3.96
C TYR A 193 5.98 11.13 -3.92
N ASN A 194 5.84 11.97 -4.94
CA ASN A 194 4.56 12.57 -5.25
C ASN A 194 3.76 11.62 -6.13
N LEU A 195 2.46 11.49 -5.85
CA LEU A 195 1.57 10.70 -6.70
C LEU A 195 0.91 11.57 -7.75
N PHE A 196 1.16 11.23 -9.02
CA PHE A 196 0.58 11.88 -10.19
C PHE A 196 -0.25 10.88 -11.00
N ILE A 197 -0.96 11.37 -12.01
CA ILE A 197 -1.68 10.55 -12.98
C ILE A 197 -0.98 10.67 -14.33
N VAL A 198 -0.60 9.53 -14.92
CA VAL A 198 -0.21 9.46 -16.33
C VAL A 198 -1.38 8.87 -17.11
N ALA A 199 -1.82 9.55 -18.16
CA ALA A 199 -3.01 9.17 -18.90
C ALA A 199 -3.02 9.78 -20.31
N GLU A 200 -3.90 9.28 -21.16
CA GLU A 200 -4.24 9.90 -22.44
C GLU A 200 -5.36 10.91 -22.23
N ASP A 201 -5.23 12.09 -22.85
CA ASP A 201 -6.33 13.05 -22.93
C ASP A 201 -7.33 12.68 -24.04
N ILE A 202 -8.34 13.53 -24.23
CA ILE A 202 -9.38 13.33 -25.25
C ILE A 202 -8.84 13.33 -26.69
N GLU A 203 -7.64 13.86 -26.91
CA GLU A 203 -6.94 13.86 -28.20
C GLU A 203 -6.06 12.61 -28.39
N GLY A 204 -6.02 11.72 -27.37
CA GLY A 204 -5.16 10.54 -27.35
C GLY A 204 -3.71 10.84 -27.01
N THR A 205 -3.39 12.04 -26.52
CA THR A 205 -2.01 12.42 -26.18
C THR A 205 -1.67 12.00 -24.75
N LEU A 206 -0.59 11.23 -24.60
CA LEU A 206 -0.08 10.83 -23.29
C LEU A 206 0.48 12.03 -22.53
N LYS A 207 -0.09 12.35 -21.37
CA LYS A 207 0.28 13.49 -20.52
C LYS A 207 0.40 13.08 -19.05
N LEU A 208 1.15 13.88 -18.30
CA LEU A 208 1.30 13.77 -16.85
C LEU A 208 0.47 14.87 -16.16
N PHE A 209 -0.41 14.46 -15.25
CA PHE A 209 -1.33 15.32 -14.52
C PHE A 209 -0.97 15.31 -13.03
N LYS A 210 -0.79 16.49 -12.46
CA LYS A 210 -0.44 16.69 -11.05
C LYS A 210 -1.65 17.22 -10.26
N PRO A 211 -1.86 16.76 -9.01
CA PRO A 211 -2.82 17.40 -8.10
C PRO A 211 -2.44 18.86 -7.86
N GLU A 212 -3.44 19.72 -7.65
CA GLU A 212 -3.21 21.12 -7.25
C GLU A 212 -2.48 21.18 -5.90
N ASN A 213 -2.94 20.34 -4.95
CA ASN A 213 -2.29 20.11 -3.66
C ASN A 213 -1.62 18.73 -3.69
N PRO A 214 -0.32 18.65 -4.05
CA PRO A 214 0.38 17.37 -4.07
C PRO A 214 0.56 16.84 -2.65
N PHE A 215 0.43 15.52 -2.51
CA PHE A 215 0.72 14.80 -1.27
C PHE A 215 1.82 13.78 -1.52
N LYS A 216 2.49 13.38 -0.44
CA LYS A 216 3.63 12.48 -0.49
C LYS A 216 3.28 11.11 0.04
N VAL A 217 3.87 10.09 -0.58
CA VAL A 217 3.92 8.74 -0.01
C VAL A 217 5.36 8.35 0.25
N PHE A 218 5.57 7.65 1.35
CA PHE A 218 6.87 7.24 1.84
C PHE A 218 7.05 5.74 1.67
N HIS A 219 8.26 5.36 1.30
CA HIS A 219 8.69 3.99 1.14
C HIS A 219 9.88 3.77 2.07
N ILE A 220 9.68 3.01 3.13
CA ILE A 220 10.72 2.65 4.10
C ILE A 220 11.09 1.20 3.83
N LYS A 221 12.24 1.01 3.17
CA LYS A 221 12.88 -0.29 2.85
C LYS A 221 11.93 -1.49 2.87
N GLY A 222 11.18 -1.69 1.79
CA GLY A 222 10.19 -2.77 1.75
C GLY A 222 9.32 -2.75 0.50
N LEU A 223 8.08 -3.18 0.63
CA LEU A 223 7.10 -3.20 -0.47
C LEU A 223 5.87 -2.31 -0.20
N VAL A 224 5.91 -1.50 0.85
CA VAL A 224 4.80 -0.63 1.25
C VAL A 224 5.13 0.83 0.91
N TYR A 225 4.18 1.48 0.25
CA TYR A 225 4.13 2.91 0.02
C TYR A 225 2.94 3.44 0.83
N ALA A 226 3.16 4.42 1.70
CA ALA A 226 2.06 4.96 2.51
C ALA A 226 2.18 6.47 2.67
N SER A 227 1.04 7.18 2.65
CA SER A 227 1.02 8.56 3.14
C SER A 227 1.19 8.60 4.66
N ASN A 228 1.66 9.74 5.17
CA ASN A 228 1.89 9.94 6.60
C ASN A 228 0.59 9.72 7.40
N ASP A 229 -0.53 10.27 6.92
CA ASP A 229 -1.82 10.20 7.62
C ASP A 229 -2.40 8.79 7.62
N TYR A 230 -2.27 8.05 6.51
CA TYR A 230 -2.61 6.64 6.45
C TYR A 230 -1.80 5.82 7.47
N ALA A 231 -0.49 6.07 7.52
CA ALA A 231 0.45 5.35 8.36
C ALA A 231 0.24 5.63 9.85
N LYS A 232 0.07 6.89 10.23
CA LYS A 232 -0.26 7.32 11.61
C LYS A 232 -1.48 6.60 12.15
N ALA A 233 -2.54 6.57 11.35
CA ALA A 233 -3.81 5.94 11.71
C ALA A 233 -3.78 4.40 11.61
N THR A 234 -2.69 3.78 11.16
CA THR A 234 -2.59 2.32 11.17
C THR A 234 -2.39 1.81 12.59
N PRO A 235 -3.13 0.78 13.06
CA PRO A 235 -2.93 0.25 14.41
C PRO A 235 -1.54 -0.37 14.59
N GLU A 236 -0.98 -0.24 15.78
CA GLU A 236 0.26 -0.92 16.15
C GLU A 236 -0.01 -2.35 16.59
N ARG A 237 0.87 -3.28 16.20
CA ARG A 237 0.87 -4.62 16.78
C ARG A 237 1.68 -4.56 18.08
N PHE A 238 1.03 -4.83 19.21
CA PHE A 238 1.75 -5.08 20.46
C PHE A 238 2.04 -6.58 20.55
N ASN A 239 3.32 -6.95 20.49
CA ASN A 239 3.77 -8.28 20.87
C ASN A 239 3.61 -8.42 22.39
N SER A 240 2.45 -8.85 22.86
CA SER A 240 2.37 -9.33 24.23
C SER A 240 3.08 -10.69 24.28
N SER A 241 4.09 -10.81 25.13
CA SER A 241 4.80 -12.06 25.42
C SER A 241 3.92 -13.12 26.12
N ILE A 242 2.59 -12.96 26.04
CA ILE A 242 1.56 -13.84 26.60
C ILE A 242 0.56 -14.17 25.48
N GLY A 243 1.02 -14.93 24.48
CA GLY A 243 0.20 -15.83 23.65
C GLY A 243 -0.98 -15.27 22.86
N ASN A 244 -1.24 -13.96 22.87
CA ASN A 244 -2.33 -13.31 22.15
C ASN A 244 -1.82 -11.99 21.56
N ASP A 245 -1.90 -11.87 20.23
CA ASP A 245 -1.66 -10.61 19.52
C ASP A 245 -2.73 -9.59 19.95
N TYR A 246 -2.38 -8.65 20.83
CA TYR A 246 -3.26 -7.53 21.18
C TYR A 246 -2.91 -6.33 20.29
N ILE A 247 -3.94 -5.76 19.68
CA ILE A 247 -3.85 -4.48 18.96
C ILE A 247 -4.54 -3.46 19.84
N LEU A 248 -3.76 -2.56 20.44
CA LEU A 248 -4.31 -1.51 21.29
C LEU A 248 -4.76 -0.32 20.43
N PRO A 249 -5.86 0.35 20.81
CA PRO A 249 -6.26 1.62 20.21
C PRO A 249 -5.16 2.66 20.45
N LEU A 250 -4.89 3.51 19.45
CA LEU A 250 -4.02 4.67 19.61
C LEU A 250 -4.66 5.61 20.63
N THR A 251 -3.95 5.90 21.72
CA THR A 251 -4.40 6.89 22.71
C THR A 251 -3.69 8.22 22.49
N GLU A 252 -4.35 9.34 22.79
CA GLU A 252 -3.75 10.69 22.68
C GLU A 252 -2.42 10.83 23.45
N THR A 253 -2.18 9.98 24.44
CA THR A 253 -0.98 9.98 25.27
C THR A 253 0.27 9.45 24.55
N ASP A 254 0.10 8.75 23.42
CA ASP A 254 1.19 8.21 22.61
C ASP A 254 1.77 9.24 21.61
N LEU A 255 1.07 10.37 21.39
CA LEU A 255 1.49 11.44 20.48
C LEU A 255 2.29 12.56 21.15
N THR A 256 2.31 12.61 22.49
CA THR A 256 2.92 13.71 23.26
C THR A 256 4.22 13.33 23.98
N ASN A 257 4.70 12.09 23.83
CA ASN A 257 5.93 11.59 24.47
C ASN A 257 7.02 11.17 23.47
N LEU A 258 7.09 11.84 22.32
CA LEU A 258 8.25 11.82 21.41
C LEU A 258 8.75 13.24 21.17
#